data_AF-A0A0U5FTI0-F1
#
_entry.id   AF-A0A0U5FTI0-F1
#
_cell.length_a   1.000
_cell.length_b   1.000
_cell.length_c   1.000
_cell.angle_alpha   90.00
_cell.angle_beta   90.00
_cell.angle_gamma   90.00
#
_symmetry.space_group_name_H-M   'P 1'
#
loop_
_entity.id
_entity.type
_entity.pdbx_description
1 polymer ?
#
loop_
_entity_poly.entity_id
_entity_poly.type
_entity_poly.pdbx_seq_one_letter_code
_entity_poly.pdbx_strand_id
1 'polypeptide(L)'
;MMRVRFRLQLCLAALITNTFSYAAPEISNHIFNAIHSSMRQWGSSLNHNGMSFFLATVPEGTELYHGDWRSDPIQGPEWLAFEPEHALVFTHPFPHNPPPRDGPPQPPPPLQLQQVMEKPNQAEDGFLHTFAAAKDLRLLYVDGMSAGKTQNGTMDSQDHVLFLHGLGDGGGGMFDEMARAKLFCQMVQEKWDGRLDGMVRMEAGFEIILCDFARDLEVLRVTRVRASEKGMPGDRIGQHAGKMWLPAVASRYWNIGGDRVILNYEHFVTAYLYELDLFPEGGNLPRLEHLPSDQLERIRRDLDALILDHEPNEPSVDWQAVADMVVERYGNRLRYLASGQAPTLQLLQQEIEDALTPFIDYDQRNSSIEVERCSRQFIRRSTTVTSVAGNAVLSVSRSVCATLLEALQQTNYHTAVNQIQGLMRYLSWTTWKDCNGCGDHEICMIPMWPMGTVNDYKHPQCRDFSQLNGDGPRYWGENPRRRISALPLPL
;
A
#
# COMPACT_ATOMS: atom_id res chain seq x y z
N MET A 1 12.82 -85.84 10.12
CA MET A 1 13.95 -84.96 9.79
C MET A 1 13.52 -84.01 8.68
N MET A 2 13.12 -82.78 9.02
CA MET A 2 12.63 -81.78 8.07
C MET A 2 13.62 -80.61 8.04
N ARG A 3 14.25 -80.37 6.88
CA ARG A 3 15.27 -79.33 6.67
C ARG A 3 14.59 -77.95 6.55
N VAL A 4 14.87 -77.04 7.48
CA VAL A 4 14.48 -75.63 7.41
C VAL A 4 15.56 -74.85 6.65
N ARG A 5 15.17 -74.14 5.57
CA ARG A 5 16.02 -73.18 4.85
C ARG A 5 15.88 -71.81 5.50
N PHE A 6 16.96 -71.27 6.07
CA PHE A 6 17.07 -69.86 6.45
C PHE A 6 17.30 -69.01 5.18
N ARG A 7 16.42 -68.04 4.92
CA ARG A 7 16.68 -66.95 3.98
C ARG A 7 17.30 -65.79 4.76
N LEU A 8 18.52 -65.41 4.39
CA LEU A 8 19.19 -64.20 4.86
C LEU A 8 18.57 -63.00 4.12
N GLN A 9 17.78 -62.17 4.80
CA GLN A 9 17.36 -60.87 4.28
C GLN A 9 18.41 -59.84 4.68
N LEU A 10 19.12 -59.29 3.69
CA LEU A 10 19.91 -58.08 3.87
C LEU A 10 18.94 -56.91 4.10
N CYS A 11 18.97 -56.33 5.30
CA CYS A 11 18.42 -55.00 5.54
C CYS A 11 19.41 -53.95 5.02
N LEU A 12 19.11 -53.35 3.86
CA LEU A 12 19.70 -52.05 3.51
C LEU A 12 19.12 -51.02 4.48
N ALA A 13 19.96 -50.48 5.37
CA ALA A 13 19.62 -49.27 6.10
C ALA A 13 19.62 -48.10 5.10
N ALA A 14 18.43 -47.63 4.72
CA ALA A 14 18.29 -46.38 4.00
C ALA A 14 18.69 -45.24 4.96
N LEU A 15 19.83 -44.59 4.69
CA LEU A 15 20.15 -43.29 5.26
C LEU A 15 19.13 -42.29 4.71
N ILE A 16 18.11 -42.00 5.51
CA ILE A 16 17.22 -40.86 5.27
C ILE A 16 18.03 -39.61 5.59
N THR A 17 18.63 -38.99 4.58
CA THR A 17 19.04 -37.60 4.69
C THR A 17 17.78 -36.76 4.78
N ASN A 18 17.40 -36.35 5.99
CA ASN A 18 16.40 -35.30 6.17
C ASN A 18 16.97 -33.99 5.62
N THR A 19 16.84 -33.78 4.31
CA THR A 19 16.91 -32.44 3.73
C THR A 19 15.63 -31.74 4.18
N PHE A 20 15.69 -31.00 5.28
CA PHE A 20 14.66 -30.00 5.58
C PHE A 20 14.72 -28.97 4.46
N SER A 21 13.78 -29.04 3.52
CA SER A 21 13.57 -27.98 2.55
C SER A 21 12.97 -26.81 3.33
N TYR A 22 13.80 -25.81 3.67
CA TYR A 22 13.39 -24.54 4.26
C TYR A 22 12.76 -23.60 3.21
N ALA A 23 12.12 -24.15 2.17
CA ALA A 23 11.32 -23.36 1.26
C ALA A 23 10.17 -22.74 2.09
N ALA A 24 10.27 -21.44 2.35
CA ALA A 24 9.16 -20.70 2.94
C ALA A 24 7.92 -20.90 2.05
N PRO A 25 6.70 -20.88 2.63
CA PRO A 25 5.50 -20.80 1.81
C PRO A 25 5.67 -19.64 0.83
N GLU A 26 5.39 -19.90 -0.45
CA GLU A 26 5.59 -18.98 -1.58
C GLU A 26 5.01 -17.59 -1.33
N ILE A 27 4.08 -17.47 -0.38
CA ILE A 27 3.33 -16.25 -0.06
C ILE A 27 3.89 -15.41 1.11
N SER A 28 4.81 -15.93 1.93
CA SER A 28 5.26 -15.23 3.15
C SER A 28 5.97 -13.90 2.88
N ASN A 29 6.72 -13.82 1.77
CA ASN A 29 7.33 -12.60 1.26
C ASN A 29 6.29 -11.51 0.95
N HIS A 30 5.13 -11.88 0.39
CA HIS A 30 4.08 -10.92 0.04
C HIS A 30 3.42 -10.33 1.29
N ILE A 31 3.14 -11.17 2.28
CA ILE A 31 2.63 -10.71 3.59
C ILE A 31 3.66 -9.83 4.31
N PHE A 32 4.94 -10.24 4.30
CA PHE A 32 6.04 -9.42 4.82
C PHE A 32 6.09 -8.04 4.15
N ASN A 33 5.98 -8.00 2.82
CA ASN A 33 6.01 -6.76 2.05
C ASN A 33 4.78 -5.89 2.31
N ALA A 34 3.59 -6.47 2.53
CA ALA A 34 2.40 -5.73 2.93
C ALA A 34 2.60 -5.06 4.31
N ILE A 35 3.14 -5.79 5.29
CA ILE A 35 3.46 -5.26 6.63
C ILE A 35 4.51 -4.15 6.52
N HIS A 36 5.63 -4.41 5.85
CA HIS A 36 6.71 -3.44 5.68
C HIS A 36 6.30 -2.21 4.85
N SER A 37 5.29 -2.32 3.97
CA SER A 37 4.81 -1.22 3.12
C SER A 37 3.62 -0.46 3.70
N SER A 38 2.91 -1.04 4.67
CA SER A 38 1.71 -0.45 5.26
C SER A 38 1.97 0.96 5.80
N MET A 39 1.09 1.91 5.48
CA MET A 39 1.24 3.33 5.82
C MET A 39 2.55 4.01 5.30
N ARG A 40 3.16 3.46 4.24
CA ARG A 40 4.34 4.04 3.57
C ARG A 40 4.11 4.23 2.09
N GLN A 41 4.32 5.44 1.60
CA GLN A 41 4.13 5.76 0.20
C GLN A 41 5.01 4.89 -0.71
N TRP A 42 6.30 4.73 -0.38
CA TRP A 42 7.26 4.05 -1.25
C TRP A 42 6.87 2.61 -1.54
N GLY A 43 6.70 1.83 -0.46
CA GLY A 43 6.35 0.42 -0.54
C GLY A 43 4.98 0.22 -1.17
N SER A 44 3.98 1.00 -0.76
CA SER A 44 2.62 0.90 -1.27
C SER A 44 2.50 1.34 -2.73
N SER A 45 3.35 2.24 -3.22
CA SER A 45 3.40 2.60 -4.66
C SER A 45 4.03 1.52 -5.54
N LEU A 46 5.03 0.80 -5.04
CA LEU A 46 5.69 -0.27 -5.79
C LEU A 46 4.92 -1.60 -5.68
N ASN A 47 4.23 -1.84 -4.58
CA ASN A 47 3.30 -2.95 -4.35
C ASN A 47 1.85 -2.44 -4.40
N HIS A 48 1.47 -1.78 -5.50
CA HIS A 48 0.26 -0.97 -5.58
C HIS A 48 -1.07 -1.74 -5.56
N ASN A 49 -1.06 -3.03 -5.88
CA ASN A 49 -2.25 -3.88 -5.74
C ASN A 49 -2.26 -4.46 -4.34
N GLY A 50 -2.81 -3.68 -3.42
CA GLY A 50 -2.99 -4.10 -2.03
C GLY A 50 -3.98 -5.24 -1.90
N MET A 51 -3.65 -6.19 -1.03
CA MET A 51 -4.44 -7.40 -0.77
C MET A 51 -4.77 -7.57 0.71
N SER A 52 -4.59 -6.53 1.52
CA SER A 52 -4.71 -6.60 2.98
C SER A 52 -5.56 -5.46 3.55
N PHE A 53 -6.30 -5.80 4.61
CA PHE A 53 -7.15 -4.90 5.37
C PHE A 53 -6.70 -4.91 6.83
N PHE A 54 -6.39 -3.73 7.37
CA PHE A 54 -5.97 -3.55 8.76
C PHE A 54 -6.97 -2.69 9.51
N LEU A 55 -7.12 -2.92 10.81
CA LEU A 55 -7.70 -1.93 11.69
C LEU A 55 -6.64 -0.87 12.02
N ALA A 56 -7.02 0.40 11.88
CA ALA A 56 -6.15 1.54 12.08
C ALA A 56 -6.73 2.51 13.10
N THR A 57 -5.87 3.09 13.93
CA THR A 57 -6.20 4.22 14.80
C THR A 57 -5.53 5.48 14.26
N VAL A 58 -6.28 6.56 14.07
CA VAL A 58 -5.72 7.92 14.00
C VAL A 58 -5.91 8.54 15.38
N PRO A 59 -4.83 8.81 16.15
CA PRO A 59 -4.96 9.29 17.52
C PRO A 59 -5.71 10.62 17.63
N GLU A 60 -6.39 10.82 18.76
CA GLU A 60 -6.98 12.11 19.16
C GLU A 60 -5.96 13.24 19.00
N GLY A 61 -6.42 14.40 18.50
CA GLY A 61 -5.58 15.57 18.28
C GLY A 61 -4.75 15.55 17.00
N THR A 62 -4.79 14.47 16.21
CA THR A 62 -4.10 14.43 14.91
C THR A 62 -4.68 15.48 13.96
N GLU A 63 -3.82 16.38 13.45
CA GLU A 63 -4.23 17.42 12.51
C GLU A 63 -4.46 16.85 11.09
N LEU A 64 -5.61 17.18 10.50
CA LEU A 64 -6.06 16.71 9.19
C LEU A 64 -6.59 17.88 8.35
N TYR A 65 -6.53 17.75 7.03
CA TYR A 65 -6.84 18.85 6.11
C TYR A 65 -7.89 18.46 5.07
N HIS A 66 -8.77 19.40 4.73
CA HIS A 66 -9.72 19.27 3.64
C HIS A 66 -9.74 20.56 2.81
N GLY A 67 -9.79 20.43 1.48
CA GLY A 67 -9.94 21.56 0.58
C GLY A 67 -11.34 21.60 0.00
N ASP A 68 -12.00 22.75 0.12
CA ASP A 68 -13.33 23.01 -0.46
C ASP A 68 -13.32 24.39 -1.13
N TRP A 69 -14.26 24.65 -2.03
CA TRP A 69 -14.58 26.00 -2.50
C TRP A 69 -15.52 26.75 -1.54
N ARG A 70 -16.07 26.09 -0.50
CA ARG A 70 -16.92 26.71 0.53
C ARG A 70 -16.25 26.76 1.90
N SER A 71 -16.67 27.72 2.72
CA SER A 71 -16.29 27.80 4.14
C SER A 71 -17.28 27.12 5.09
N ASP A 72 -18.37 26.58 4.56
CA ASP A 72 -19.45 26.02 5.36
C ASP A 72 -19.01 24.73 6.08
N PRO A 73 -19.64 24.39 7.22
CA PRO A 73 -19.41 23.10 7.86
C PRO A 73 -19.68 21.94 6.90
N ILE A 74 -18.77 20.97 6.88
CA ILE A 74 -18.87 19.76 6.06
C ILE A 74 -19.94 18.84 6.65
N GLN A 75 -20.77 18.26 5.78
CA GLN A 75 -21.87 17.38 6.16
C GLN A 75 -21.77 16.05 5.41
N GLY A 76 -21.85 14.95 6.15
CA GLY A 76 -21.79 13.60 5.60
C GLY A 76 -20.38 13.13 5.22
N PRO A 77 -20.27 12.05 4.43
CA PRO A 77 -18.99 11.45 4.06
C PRO A 77 -18.14 12.35 3.18
N GLU A 78 -16.88 12.55 3.55
CA GLU A 78 -15.96 13.45 2.83
C GLU A 78 -14.48 13.08 3.07
N TRP A 79 -13.55 13.64 2.27
CA TRP A 79 -12.12 13.28 2.31
C TRP A 79 -11.29 14.20 3.20
N LEU A 80 -10.34 13.60 3.92
CA LEU A 80 -9.27 14.29 4.66
C LEU A 80 -7.91 13.84 4.13
N ALA A 81 -6.95 14.76 4.12
CA ALA A 81 -5.56 14.50 3.79
C ALA A 81 -4.65 14.71 5.01
N PHE A 82 -3.53 13.98 5.03
CA PHE A 82 -2.45 14.17 6.01
C PHE A 82 -1.46 15.28 5.61
N GLU A 83 -1.47 15.69 4.35
CA GLU A 83 -0.69 16.78 3.79
C GLU A 83 -1.61 17.97 3.48
N PRO A 84 -1.33 19.19 3.97
CA PRO A 84 -2.08 20.37 3.56
C PRO A 84 -1.91 20.64 2.06
N GLU A 85 -0.76 20.36 1.47
CA GLU A 85 -0.51 20.50 0.03
C GLU A 85 -1.43 19.62 -0.80
N HIS A 86 -1.76 18.42 -0.30
CA HIS A 86 -2.72 17.53 -0.95
C HIS A 86 -4.13 18.14 -0.91
N ALA A 87 -4.59 18.56 0.28
CA ALA A 87 -5.89 19.21 0.43
C ALA A 87 -6.02 20.51 -0.40
N LEU A 88 -4.94 21.28 -0.53
CA LEU A 88 -4.93 22.52 -1.32
C LEU A 88 -5.28 22.31 -2.80
N VAL A 89 -5.04 21.12 -3.36
CA VAL A 89 -5.44 20.74 -4.73
C VAL A 89 -6.96 20.79 -4.90
N PHE A 90 -7.73 20.62 -3.82
CA PHE A 90 -9.19 20.51 -3.84
C PHE A 90 -9.93 21.80 -3.46
N THR A 91 -9.21 22.90 -3.24
CA THR A 91 -9.78 24.22 -2.84
C THR A 91 -10.53 24.95 -3.96
N HIS A 92 -10.96 24.24 -5.00
CA HIS A 92 -11.61 24.81 -6.16
C HIS A 92 -12.79 23.96 -6.63
N PRO A 93 -13.84 24.55 -7.21
CA PRO A 93 -14.93 23.78 -7.76
C PRO A 93 -14.41 22.92 -8.91
N PHE A 94 -14.59 21.60 -8.81
CA PHE A 94 -14.37 20.73 -9.95
C PHE A 94 -15.32 21.14 -11.07
N PRO A 95 -14.86 21.23 -12.34
CA PRO A 95 -15.74 21.53 -13.46
C PRO A 95 -16.86 20.49 -13.47
N HIS A 96 -18.05 20.92 -13.06
CA HIS A 96 -19.26 20.12 -13.18
C HIS A 96 -19.49 19.94 -14.68
N ASN A 97 -19.27 18.74 -15.20
CA ASN A 97 -19.99 18.38 -16.41
C ASN A 97 -21.48 18.45 -16.04
N PRO A 98 -22.31 19.19 -16.80
CA PRO A 98 -23.73 19.25 -16.51
C PRO A 98 -24.29 17.82 -16.56
N PRO A 99 -25.27 17.49 -15.70
CA PRO A 99 -25.91 16.18 -15.76
C PRO A 99 -26.48 15.94 -17.17
N PRO A 100 -26.46 14.68 -17.68
CA PRO A 100 -27.12 14.34 -18.93
C PRO A 100 -28.57 14.83 -18.88
N ARG A 101 -28.98 15.61 -19.88
CA ARG A 101 -30.38 16.02 -20.03
C ARG A 101 -31.19 14.85 -20.56
N ASP A 102 -31.59 13.94 -19.68
CA ASP A 102 -32.59 12.94 -19.98
C ASP A 102 -33.98 13.46 -19.58
N GLY A 103 -34.62 14.17 -20.51
CA GLY A 103 -36.01 14.59 -20.38
C GLY A 103 -36.48 15.43 -21.57
N PRO A 104 -37.74 15.27 -22.04
CA PRO A 104 -38.29 16.08 -23.11
C PRO A 104 -38.35 17.56 -22.69
N PRO A 105 -38.21 18.51 -23.64
CA PRO A 105 -38.09 19.93 -23.34
C PRO A 105 -39.35 20.46 -22.65
N GLN A 106 -39.21 20.95 -21.42
CA GLN A 106 -40.27 21.69 -20.74
C GLN A 106 -40.38 23.12 -21.31
N PRO A 107 -41.59 23.68 -21.43
CA PRO A 107 -41.78 25.05 -21.90
C PRO A 107 -41.23 26.06 -20.87
N PRO A 108 -40.77 27.24 -21.33
CA PRO A 108 -40.16 28.23 -20.46
C PRO A 108 -41.20 28.82 -19.48
N PRO A 109 -40.84 29.04 -18.20
CA PRO A 109 -41.73 29.68 -17.23
C PRO A 109 -41.96 31.17 -17.57
N PRO A 110 -43.08 31.78 -17.10
CA PRO A 110 -43.43 33.15 -17.45
C PRO A 110 -42.42 34.17 -16.91
N LEU A 111 -42.07 35.14 -17.76
CA LEU A 111 -41.25 36.31 -17.45
C LEU A 111 -41.84 37.11 -16.27
N GLN A 112 -41.32 36.90 -15.06
CA GLN A 112 -41.40 37.88 -13.98
C GLN A 112 -40.10 38.68 -13.93
N LEU A 113 -40.26 39.97 -13.66
CA LEU A 113 -39.31 41.06 -13.86
C LEU A 113 -37.85 40.68 -13.61
N GLN A 114 -36.99 41.11 -14.54
CA GLN A 114 -35.55 41.24 -14.39
C GLN A 114 -35.20 41.90 -13.04
N GLN A 115 -35.01 41.08 -12.00
CA GLN A 115 -33.89 41.32 -11.12
C GLN A 115 -32.67 41.14 -12.00
N VAL A 116 -32.02 42.25 -12.30
CA VAL A 116 -30.68 42.28 -12.85
C VAL A 116 -29.89 41.21 -12.11
N MET A 117 -29.59 40.09 -12.78
CA MET A 117 -28.58 39.17 -12.32
C MET A 117 -27.30 39.99 -12.30
N GLU A 118 -26.97 40.56 -11.14
CA GLU A 118 -25.60 40.89 -10.84
C GLU A 118 -24.80 39.63 -11.16
N LYS A 119 -23.95 39.71 -12.19
CA LYS A 119 -22.84 38.77 -12.32
C LYS A 119 -22.19 38.73 -10.93
N PRO A 120 -22.05 37.58 -10.26
CA PRO A 120 -21.36 37.54 -8.98
C PRO A 120 -19.97 38.12 -9.23
N ASN A 121 -19.78 39.33 -8.70
CA ASN A 121 -18.66 40.19 -9.03
C ASN A 121 -17.58 39.94 -7.99
N GLN A 122 -17.11 38.69 -7.92
CA GLN A 122 -15.91 38.23 -7.21
C GLN A 122 -15.85 36.71 -7.41
N ALA A 123 -14.72 36.21 -7.89
CA ALA A 123 -14.44 34.78 -7.81
C ALA A 123 -14.51 34.39 -6.33
N GLU A 124 -15.42 33.50 -5.95
CA GLU A 124 -15.45 33.02 -4.57
C GLU A 124 -14.09 32.36 -4.29
N ASP A 125 -13.45 32.73 -3.20
CA ASP A 125 -12.14 32.18 -2.86
C ASP A 125 -12.29 30.70 -2.46
N GLY A 126 -11.22 29.90 -2.60
CA GLY A 126 -11.18 28.54 -2.04
C GLY A 126 -10.92 28.56 -0.53
N PHE A 127 -11.16 27.45 0.16
CA PHE A 127 -10.93 27.31 1.59
C PHE A 127 -10.18 26.02 1.95
N LEU A 128 -9.14 26.18 2.76
CA LEU A 128 -8.47 25.08 3.45
C LEU A 128 -9.08 24.96 4.84
N HIS A 129 -9.75 23.86 5.09
CA HIS A 129 -10.25 23.45 6.39
C HIS A 129 -9.17 22.64 7.11
N THR A 130 -8.90 22.98 8.36
CA THR A 130 -7.98 22.26 9.23
C THR A 130 -8.76 21.74 10.43
N PHE A 131 -8.62 20.45 10.69
CA PHE A 131 -9.29 19.74 11.76
C PHE A 131 -8.28 19.10 12.70
N ALA A 132 -8.71 18.81 13.91
CA ALA A 132 -8.11 17.79 14.77
C ALA A 132 -9.07 16.62 14.90
N ALA A 133 -8.56 15.39 14.98
CA ALA A 133 -9.36 14.24 15.41
C ALA A 133 -9.90 14.48 16.83
N ALA A 134 -11.22 14.43 17.03
CA ALA A 134 -11.86 14.70 18.33
C ALA A 134 -11.77 13.52 19.32
N LYS A 135 -11.31 12.36 18.82
CA LYS A 135 -11.08 11.11 19.55
C LYS A 135 -10.09 10.27 18.75
N ASP A 136 -9.67 9.15 19.32
CA ASP A 136 -9.04 8.07 18.55
C ASP A 136 -10.02 7.58 17.48
N LEU A 137 -9.76 7.92 16.22
CA LEU A 137 -10.59 7.49 15.10
C LEU A 137 -10.31 6.03 14.81
N ARG A 138 -11.38 5.24 14.70
CA ARG A 138 -11.31 3.83 14.35
C ARG A 138 -11.57 3.66 12.85
N LEU A 139 -10.54 3.29 12.09
CA LEU A 139 -10.59 3.28 10.62
C LEU A 139 -10.24 1.90 10.06
N LEU A 140 -10.78 1.58 8.88
CA LEU A 140 -10.32 0.47 8.06
C LEU A 140 -9.22 0.96 7.12
N TYR A 141 -8.00 0.44 7.22
CA TYR A 141 -6.94 0.71 6.27
C TYR A 141 -6.91 -0.35 5.17
N VAL A 142 -6.97 0.09 3.91
CA VAL A 142 -6.79 -0.74 2.72
C VAL A 142 -5.39 -0.49 2.17
N ASP A 143 -4.54 -1.52 2.11
CA ASP A 143 -3.13 -1.37 1.71
C ASP A 143 -2.94 -1.12 0.19
N GLY A 144 -1.69 -0.93 -0.22
CA GLY A 144 -1.33 -0.59 -1.60
C GLY A 144 -1.75 0.83 -1.99
N MET A 145 -1.88 1.08 -3.30
CA MET A 145 -2.42 2.34 -3.83
C MET A 145 -3.94 2.26 -3.95
N SER A 146 -4.62 1.91 -2.87
CA SER A 146 -6.06 1.65 -2.81
C SER A 146 -6.97 2.85 -3.13
N ALA A 147 -6.44 4.00 -3.53
CA ALA A 147 -7.24 5.09 -4.11
C ALA A 147 -6.85 5.36 -5.58
N GLY A 148 -6.07 4.46 -6.19
CA GLY A 148 -5.69 4.52 -7.60
C GLY A 148 -6.86 4.21 -8.53
N LYS A 149 -7.37 5.18 -9.28
CA LYS A 149 -8.46 4.97 -10.25
C LYS A 149 -7.93 4.52 -11.62
N THR A 150 -7.41 3.30 -11.68
CA THR A 150 -6.75 2.73 -12.86
C THR A 150 -7.07 1.24 -13.02
N GLN A 151 -6.90 0.72 -14.23
CA GLN A 151 -7.06 -0.71 -14.55
C GLN A 151 -5.88 -1.58 -14.08
N ASN A 152 -4.88 -0.98 -13.44
CA ASN A 152 -3.69 -1.71 -12.96
C ASN A 152 -3.98 -2.61 -11.74
N GLY A 153 -5.20 -2.61 -11.22
CA GLY A 153 -5.64 -3.49 -10.12
C GLY A 153 -5.60 -2.87 -8.72
N THR A 154 -5.39 -1.56 -8.64
CA THR A 154 -5.26 -0.81 -7.38
C THR A 154 -6.54 -0.80 -6.53
N MET A 155 -7.70 -0.98 -7.16
CA MET A 155 -9.01 -1.02 -6.49
C MET A 155 -9.52 -2.45 -6.27
N ASP A 156 -8.80 -3.49 -6.68
CA ASP A 156 -9.30 -4.88 -6.70
C ASP A 156 -9.82 -5.34 -5.34
N SER A 157 -9.11 -5.05 -4.25
CA SER A 157 -9.52 -5.41 -2.88
C SER A 157 -10.83 -4.72 -2.47
N GLN A 158 -11.01 -3.45 -2.78
CA GLN A 158 -12.27 -2.75 -2.51
C GLN A 158 -13.41 -3.25 -3.40
N ASP A 159 -13.16 -3.40 -4.69
CA ASP A 159 -14.23 -3.66 -5.66
C ASP A 159 -14.76 -5.09 -5.53
N HIS A 160 -13.87 -6.06 -5.33
CA HIS A 160 -14.23 -7.48 -5.30
C HIS A 160 -14.45 -8.02 -3.88
N VAL A 161 -13.79 -7.47 -2.86
CA VAL A 161 -13.96 -7.93 -1.46
C VAL A 161 -14.92 -7.00 -0.71
N LEU A 162 -14.62 -5.70 -0.61
CA LEU A 162 -15.37 -4.77 0.23
C LEU A 162 -16.78 -4.48 -0.33
N PHE A 163 -16.90 -4.16 -1.62
CA PHE A 163 -18.13 -3.64 -2.23
C PHE A 163 -18.91 -4.63 -3.10
N LEU A 164 -18.39 -5.83 -3.38
CA LEU A 164 -19.11 -6.87 -4.13
C LEU A 164 -19.59 -6.44 -5.54
N HIS A 165 -18.83 -5.63 -6.28
CA HIS A 165 -19.28 -4.99 -7.53
C HIS A 165 -20.55 -4.14 -7.39
N GLY A 166 -20.92 -3.72 -6.18
CA GLY A 166 -22.14 -2.96 -5.89
C GLY A 166 -22.24 -1.61 -6.61
N LEU A 167 -21.19 -1.20 -7.34
CA LEU A 167 -21.10 0.06 -8.06
C LEU A 167 -20.81 -0.09 -9.58
N GLY A 168 -20.89 -1.30 -10.14
CA GLY A 168 -20.62 -1.56 -11.56
C GLY A 168 -19.14 -1.47 -11.97
N ASP A 169 -18.81 -1.86 -13.19
CA ASP A 169 -17.43 -1.89 -13.69
C ASP A 169 -16.88 -0.46 -13.80
N GLY A 170 -15.96 -0.11 -12.89
CA GLY A 170 -15.54 1.26 -12.57
C GLY A 170 -14.88 2.01 -13.71
N GLY A 171 -15.69 2.80 -14.44
CA GLY A 171 -15.24 3.73 -15.48
C GLY A 171 -15.50 5.22 -15.18
N GLY A 172 -16.13 5.56 -14.05
CA GLY A 172 -16.84 6.83 -13.85
C GLY A 172 -16.22 7.82 -12.87
N GLY A 173 -14.90 8.04 -12.90
CA GLY A 173 -14.28 9.24 -12.30
C GLY A 173 -14.67 9.56 -10.84
N MET A 174 -14.86 10.84 -10.51
CA MET A 174 -15.11 11.32 -9.14
C MET A 174 -16.53 11.04 -8.61
N PHE A 175 -17.53 10.88 -9.51
CA PHE A 175 -18.90 10.55 -9.10
C PHE A 175 -18.99 9.14 -8.52
N ASP A 176 -18.23 8.20 -9.08
CA ASP A 176 -18.13 6.85 -8.53
C ASP A 176 -17.47 6.86 -7.14
N GLU A 177 -16.52 7.77 -6.87
CA GLU A 177 -15.84 7.86 -5.57
C GLU A 177 -16.74 8.37 -4.44
N MET A 178 -17.57 9.37 -4.70
CA MET A 178 -18.58 9.80 -3.71
C MET A 178 -19.63 8.71 -3.48
N ALA A 179 -20.00 7.94 -4.51
CA ALA A 179 -20.88 6.78 -4.35
C ALA A 179 -20.22 5.69 -3.48
N ARG A 180 -18.92 5.41 -3.67
CA ARG A 180 -18.14 4.49 -2.82
C ARG A 180 -18.08 4.96 -1.38
N ALA A 181 -17.79 6.24 -1.15
CA ALA A 181 -17.73 6.82 0.20
C ALA A 181 -19.08 6.67 0.92
N LYS A 182 -20.19 7.01 0.25
CA LYS A 182 -21.55 6.85 0.80
C LYS A 182 -21.91 5.39 1.06
N LEU A 183 -21.62 4.48 0.12
CA LEU A 183 -21.88 3.06 0.30
C LEU A 183 -21.07 2.50 1.47
N PHE A 184 -19.79 2.86 1.60
CA PHE A 184 -18.97 2.44 2.72
C PHE A 184 -19.56 2.93 4.04
N CYS A 185 -19.89 4.21 4.16
CA CYS A 185 -20.46 4.76 5.40
C CYS A 185 -21.85 4.20 5.71
N GLN A 186 -22.63 3.83 4.69
CA GLN A 186 -23.87 3.07 4.87
C GLN A 186 -23.57 1.68 5.44
N MET A 187 -22.60 0.94 4.89
CA MET A 187 -22.19 -0.37 5.42
C MET A 187 -21.69 -0.26 6.87
N VAL A 188 -20.94 0.78 7.20
CA VAL A 188 -20.52 1.06 8.57
C VAL A 188 -21.72 1.11 9.52
N GLN A 189 -22.77 1.83 9.16
CA GLN A 189 -23.97 1.95 10.00
C GLN A 189 -24.83 0.67 10.00
N GLU A 190 -25.08 0.08 8.84
CA GLU A 190 -26.05 -1.00 8.68
C GLU A 190 -25.48 -2.40 8.94
N LYS A 191 -24.24 -2.64 8.52
CA LYS A 191 -23.59 -3.96 8.57
C LYS A 191 -22.68 -4.12 9.78
N TRP A 192 -21.98 -3.05 10.15
CA TRP A 192 -20.99 -3.09 11.22
C TRP A 192 -21.40 -2.27 12.45
N ASP A 193 -22.68 -1.95 12.64
CA ASP A 193 -23.22 -1.31 13.87
C ASP A 193 -22.43 -0.07 14.31
N GLY A 194 -22.01 0.76 13.35
CA GLY A 194 -21.24 1.98 13.60
C GLY A 194 -19.82 1.76 14.14
N ARG A 195 -19.26 0.55 14.00
CA ARG A 195 -17.94 0.17 14.54
C ARG A 195 -16.76 0.90 13.90
N LEU A 196 -16.92 1.58 12.77
CA LEU A 196 -15.85 2.35 12.13
C LEU A 196 -16.26 3.82 12.00
N ASP A 197 -15.28 4.71 11.96
CA ASP A 197 -15.47 6.13 11.66
C ASP A 197 -15.21 6.45 10.18
N GLY A 198 -14.47 5.59 9.48
CA GLY A 198 -14.03 5.82 8.11
C GLY A 198 -13.06 4.76 7.56
N MET A 199 -12.45 5.05 6.41
CA MET A 199 -11.38 4.23 5.83
C MET A 199 -10.16 5.07 5.47
N VAL A 200 -8.96 4.49 5.59
CA VAL A 200 -7.70 5.04 5.08
C VAL A 200 -7.31 4.30 3.79
N ARG A 201 -6.89 5.06 2.79
CA ARG A 201 -6.41 4.53 1.50
C ARG A 201 -5.41 5.49 0.86
N MET A 202 -4.77 5.09 -0.24
CA MET A 202 -3.60 5.82 -0.75
C MET A 202 -3.64 6.11 -2.26
N GLU A 203 -3.39 7.37 -2.62
CA GLU A 203 -2.99 7.83 -3.95
C GLU A 203 -1.49 8.23 -3.93
N ALA A 204 -1.13 9.37 -4.54
CA ALA A 204 0.01 10.12 -4.07
C ALA A 204 -0.31 10.73 -2.69
N GLY A 205 0.08 10.09 -1.60
CA GLY A 205 -0.30 10.46 -0.25
C GLY A 205 -1.53 9.69 0.24
N PHE A 206 -1.66 9.66 1.57
CA PHE A 206 -2.77 8.99 2.23
C PHE A 206 -3.97 9.92 2.36
N GLU A 207 -5.15 9.35 2.21
CA GLU A 207 -6.43 10.01 2.43
C GLU A 207 -7.31 9.20 3.38
N ILE A 208 -8.17 9.89 4.10
CA ILE A 208 -9.23 9.30 4.91
C ILE A 208 -10.56 9.65 4.27
N ILE A 209 -11.40 8.66 4.00
CA ILE A 209 -12.84 8.89 3.85
C ILE A 209 -13.43 8.79 5.24
N LEU A 210 -13.92 9.90 5.79
CA LEU A 210 -14.55 9.94 7.11
C LEU A 210 -16.07 10.04 6.95
N CYS A 211 -16.82 9.30 7.76
CA CYS A 211 -18.27 9.20 7.62
C CYS A 211 -19.05 10.34 8.28
N ASP A 212 -18.54 10.92 9.37
CA ASP A 212 -19.19 12.01 10.09
C ASP A 212 -18.17 13.00 10.69
N PHE A 213 -17.97 14.12 10.00
CA PHE A 213 -17.04 15.16 10.43
C PHE A 213 -17.50 15.85 11.73
N ALA A 214 -18.81 16.06 11.91
CA ALA A 214 -19.33 16.80 13.05
C ALA A 214 -19.23 16.00 14.34
N ARG A 215 -19.33 14.67 14.24
CA ARG A 215 -19.15 13.74 15.36
C ARG A 215 -17.68 13.54 15.72
N ASP A 216 -16.81 13.41 14.71
CA ASP A 216 -15.48 12.83 14.91
C ASP A 216 -14.32 13.84 14.82
N LEU A 217 -14.57 15.11 14.44
CA LEU A 217 -13.53 16.12 14.30
C LEU A 217 -13.85 17.42 15.05
N GLU A 218 -12.78 18.08 15.50
CA GLU A 218 -12.81 19.47 15.95
C GLU A 218 -12.33 20.39 14.83
N VAL A 219 -13.10 21.45 14.52
CA VAL A 219 -12.67 22.47 13.56
C VAL A 219 -11.64 23.38 14.22
N LEU A 220 -10.39 23.34 13.75
CA LEU A 220 -9.33 24.23 14.23
C LEU A 220 -9.35 25.57 13.50
N ARG A 221 -9.42 25.53 12.16
CA ARG A 221 -9.58 26.73 11.34
C ARG A 221 -10.18 26.43 9.98
N VAL A 222 -10.84 27.44 9.42
CA VAL A 222 -11.24 27.49 8.01
C VAL A 222 -10.58 28.71 7.40
N THR A 223 -9.58 28.48 6.56
CA THR A 223 -8.73 29.55 6.01
C THR A 223 -9.01 29.74 4.54
N ARG A 224 -9.41 30.96 4.19
CA ARG A 224 -9.51 31.39 2.80
C ARG A 224 -8.14 31.35 2.12
N VAL A 225 -8.03 30.63 1.01
CA VAL A 225 -6.81 30.59 0.19
C VAL A 225 -6.82 31.71 -0.85
N ARG A 226 -5.63 32.14 -1.31
CA ARG A 226 -5.50 33.24 -2.27
C ARG A 226 -6.25 32.94 -3.59
N ALA A 227 -7.06 33.89 -4.06
CA ALA A 227 -7.74 33.83 -5.34
C ALA A 227 -6.79 33.52 -6.51
N SER A 228 -7.27 32.76 -7.51
CA SER A 228 -6.58 32.71 -8.80
C SER A 228 -6.73 34.04 -9.52
N GLU A 229 -5.65 34.54 -10.14
CA GLU A 229 -5.67 35.70 -11.04
C GLU A 229 -6.63 35.52 -12.24
N LYS A 230 -7.02 34.27 -12.55
CA LYS A 230 -7.96 33.94 -13.63
C LYS A 230 -9.43 33.92 -13.19
N GLY A 231 -9.75 34.29 -11.95
CA GLY A 231 -11.12 34.32 -11.43
C GLY A 231 -11.77 32.95 -11.21
N MET A 232 -10.97 31.87 -11.24
CA MET A 232 -11.37 30.54 -10.79
C MET A 232 -10.92 30.38 -9.33
N PRO A 233 -11.78 30.01 -8.38
CA PRO A 233 -11.35 29.73 -7.00
C PRO A 233 -10.16 28.76 -7.03
N GLY A 234 -9.09 28.99 -6.26
CA GLY A 234 -8.00 28.02 -6.03
C GLY A 234 -7.12 27.56 -7.22
N ASP A 235 -7.43 27.80 -8.50
CA ASP A 235 -6.75 27.15 -9.66
C ASP A 235 -5.20 27.28 -9.68
N ARG A 236 -4.63 28.46 -9.42
CA ARG A 236 -3.16 28.62 -9.35
C ARG A 236 -2.56 27.97 -8.10
N ILE A 237 -3.28 27.99 -6.99
CA ILE A 237 -2.87 27.31 -5.76
C ILE A 237 -2.94 25.82 -5.98
N GLY A 238 -4.00 25.26 -6.55
CA GLY A 238 -4.11 23.84 -6.89
C GLY A 238 -3.04 23.37 -7.87
N GLN A 239 -2.67 24.18 -8.88
CA GLN A 239 -1.54 23.86 -9.77
C GLN A 239 -0.18 23.91 -9.06
N HIS A 240 0.04 24.88 -8.19
CA HIS A 240 1.30 24.99 -7.43
C HIS A 240 1.38 23.92 -6.32
N ALA A 241 0.27 23.69 -5.61
CA ALA A 241 0.05 22.63 -4.66
C ALA A 241 0.26 21.28 -5.33
N GLY A 242 -0.23 21.06 -6.56
CA GLY A 242 0.07 19.85 -7.33
C GLY A 242 1.58 19.63 -7.59
N LYS A 243 2.40 20.70 -7.62
CA LYS A 243 3.86 20.60 -7.67
C LYS A 243 4.50 20.40 -6.30
N MET A 244 3.92 20.94 -5.22
CA MET A 244 4.42 20.80 -3.84
C MET A 244 3.98 19.50 -3.17
N TRP A 245 2.87 18.93 -3.63
CA TRP A 245 2.22 17.74 -3.09
C TRP A 245 3.12 16.51 -3.21
N LEU A 246 3.68 16.25 -4.41
CA LEU A 246 4.58 15.12 -4.60
C LEU A 246 5.86 15.23 -3.75
N PRO A 247 6.56 16.37 -3.67
CA PRO A 247 7.63 16.58 -2.70
C PRO A 247 7.21 16.37 -1.25
N ALA A 248 6.05 16.87 -0.83
CA ALA A 248 5.54 16.70 0.54
C ALA A 248 5.32 15.22 0.86
N VAL A 249 4.69 14.47 -0.06
CA VAL A 249 4.49 13.02 0.05
C VAL A 249 5.82 12.26 0.04
N ALA A 250 6.73 12.59 -0.88
CA ALA A 250 8.03 11.95 -1.03
C ALA A 250 8.94 12.15 0.18
N SER A 251 8.84 13.30 0.87
CA SER A 251 9.56 13.56 2.12
C SER A 251 9.23 12.53 3.21
N ARG A 252 8.11 11.81 3.06
CA ARG A 252 7.58 10.79 3.97
C ARG A 252 7.45 9.42 3.32
N TYR A 253 8.27 9.13 2.29
CA TYR A 253 8.26 7.86 1.58
C TYR A 253 8.27 6.63 2.49
N TRP A 254 9.03 6.71 3.58
CA TRP A 254 9.33 5.61 4.49
C TRP A 254 8.43 5.55 5.71
N ASN A 255 7.68 6.60 6.04
CA ASN A 255 6.77 6.62 7.18
C ASN A 255 5.86 7.85 7.10
N ILE A 256 4.56 7.67 7.36
CA ILE A 256 3.63 8.79 7.57
C ILE A 256 4.05 9.69 8.74
N GLY A 257 4.81 9.15 9.71
CA GLY A 257 5.53 9.87 10.75
C GLY A 257 4.65 10.35 11.89
N GLY A 258 5.27 10.47 13.08
CA GLY A 258 4.66 11.03 14.28
C GLY A 258 3.52 10.20 14.87
N ASP A 259 3.52 8.88 14.64
CA ASP A 259 2.48 7.95 15.10
C ASP A 259 1.04 8.38 14.74
N ARG A 260 0.91 9.17 13.67
CA ARG A 260 -0.38 9.72 13.19
C ARG A 260 -1.36 8.64 12.74
N VAL A 261 -0.86 7.44 12.47
CA VAL A 261 -1.65 6.23 12.23
C VAL A 261 -0.96 5.06 12.90
N ILE A 262 -1.72 4.29 13.69
CA ILE A 262 -1.26 3.08 14.36
C ILE A 262 -2.08 1.90 13.83
N LEU A 263 -1.41 0.83 13.39
CA LEU A 263 -2.06 -0.36 12.86
C LEU A 263 -2.06 -1.51 13.87
N ASN A 264 -3.17 -2.26 13.91
CA ASN A 264 -3.20 -3.55 14.59
C ASN A 264 -2.59 -4.63 13.65
N TYR A 265 -1.39 -5.11 13.97
CA TYR A 265 -0.72 -6.17 13.20
C TYR A 265 -1.03 -7.58 13.73
N GLU A 266 -1.67 -7.72 14.89
CA GLU A 266 -2.06 -9.05 15.40
C GLU A 266 -3.28 -9.58 14.64
N HIS A 267 -4.19 -8.68 14.26
CA HIS A 267 -5.42 -8.98 13.57
C HIS A 267 -5.55 -8.14 12.30
N PHE A 268 -5.38 -8.79 11.15
CA PHE A 268 -5.63 -8.21 9.83
C PHE A 268 -6.03 -9.32 8.86
N VAL A 269 -6.73 -8.95 7.78
CA VAL A 269 -7.15 -9.89 6.74
C VAL A 269 -6.29 -9.68 5.51
N THR A 270 -5.82 -10.75 4.88
CA THR A 270 -5.05 -10.65 3.64
C THR A 270 -5.36 -11.79 2.69
N ALA A 271 -5.59 -11.48 1.41
CA ALA A 271 -5.94 -12.46 0.38
C ALA A 271 -4.86 -13.54 0.18
N TYR A 272 -3.62 -13.23 0.56
CA TYR A 272 -2.47 -14.14 0.53
C TYR A 272 -2.62 -15.40 1.40
N LEU A 273 -3.57 -15.45 2.34
CA LEU A 273 -3.82 -16.64 3.16
C LEU A 273 -4.82 -17.63 2.56
N TYR A 274 -5.39 -17.29 1.41
CA TYR A 274 -6.44 -18.07 0.76
C TYR A 274 -5.86 -18.75 -0.49
N GLU A 275 -6.37 -19.93 -0.81
CA GLU A 275 -5.98 -20.71 -1.99
C GLU A 275 -6.60 -20.08 -3.25
N LEU A 276 -6.08 -18.92 -3.65
CA LEU A 276 -6.53 -18.13 -4.80
C LEU A 276 -5.41 -17.99 -5.82
N ASP A 277 -5.77 -17.96 -7.11
CA ASP A 277 -4.84 -17.57 -8.18
C ASP A 277 -4.65 -16.06 -8.16
N LEU A 278 -3.86 -15.53 -7.23
CA LEU A 278 -3.64 -14.09 -7.15
C LEU A 278 -2.79 -13.56 -8.31
N PHE A 279 -2.04 -14.41 -9.00
CA PHE A 279 -1.07 -14.00 -10.03
C PHE A 279 -1.41 -14.63 -11.38
N PRO A 280 -2.58 -14.30 -11.97
CA PRO A 280 -3.05 -14.92 -13.19
C PRO A 280 -2.03 -14.71 -14.32
N GLU A 281 -1.83 -15.75 -15.13
CA GLU A 281 -0.88 -15.77 -16.25
C GLU A 281 0.58 -15.47 -15.86
N GLY A 282 0.95 -15.64 -14.58
CA GLY A 282 2.28 -15.32 -14.07
C GLY A 282 2.54 -13.83 -13.92
N GLY A 283 1.48 -13.03 -13.69
CA GLY A 283 1.59 -11.60 -13.43
C GLY A 283 2.48 -11.27 -12.22
N ASN A 284 3.13 -10.09 -12.24
CA ASN A 284 4.04 -9.67 -11.16
C ASN A 284 3.33 -9.06 -9.95
N LEU A 285 2.04 -8.75 -10.06
CA LEU A 285 1.24 -8.11 -9.02
C LEU A 285 -0.07 -8.86 -8.85
N PRO A 286 -0.58 -8.95 -7.61
CA PRO A 286 -1.78 -9.72 -7.35
C PRO A 286 -3.01 -9.06 -8.00
N ARG A 287 -3.99 -9.86 -8.42
CA ARG A 287 -5.28 -9.42 -8.98
C ARG A 287 -6.42 -10.24 -8.39
N LEU A 288 -7.59 -9.62 -8.24
CA LEU A 288 -8.84 -10.29 -7.84
C LEU A 288 -9.92 -10.22 -8.92
N GLU A 289 -9.77 -9.36 -9.94
CA GLU A 289 -10.79 -9.11 -10.97
C GLU A 289 -11.27 -10.37 -11.70
N HIS A 290 -10.37 -11.33 -11.92
CA HIS A 290 -10.67 -12.57 -12.65
C HIS A 290 -11.27 -13.67 -11.76
N LEU A 291 -11.26 -13.49 -10.43
CA LEU A 291 -11.74 -14.50 -9.49
C LEU A 291 -13.26 -14.42 -9.35
N PRO A 292 -13.97 -15.56 -9.34
CA PRO A 292 -15.41 -15.56 -9.15
C PRO A 292 -15.75 -15.19 -7.71
N SER A 293 -16.91 -14.55 -7.53
CA SER A 293 -17.30 -13.96 -6.25
C SER A 293 -17.40 -14.97 -5.11
N ASP A 294 -17.79 -16.21 -5.39
CA ASP A 294 -17.92 -17.30 -4.40
C ASP A 294 -16.57 -17.65 -3.75
N GLN A 295 -15.48 -17.60 -4.51
CA GLN A 295 -14.12 -17.84 -3.97
C GLN A 295 -13.68 -16.77 -2.96
N LEU A 296 -14.22 -15.56 -3.06
CA LEU A 296 -13.88 -14.43 -2.18
C LEU A 296 -14.78 -14.35 -0.94
N GLU A 297 -15.82 -15.18 -0.81
CA GLU A 297 -16.77 -15.15 0.31
C GLU A 297 -16.12 -15.33 1.67
N ARG A 298 -15.07 -16.17 1.75
CA ARG A 298 -14.37 -16.39 3.02
C ARG A 298 -13.62 -15.14 3.46
N ILE A 299 -12.95 -14.44 2.53
CA ILE A 299 -12.24 -13.18 2.82
C ILE A 299 -13.24 -12.14 3.36
N ARG A 300 -14.42 -12.05 2.75
CA ARG A 300 -15.46 -11.10 3.18
C ARG A 300 -15.97 -11.38 4.58
N ARG A 301 -16.21 -12.65 4.91
CA ARG A 301 -16.61 -13.07 6.26
C ARG A 301 -15.52 -12.76 7.29
N ASP A 302 -14.27 -13.02 6.95
CA ASP A 302 -13.16 -12.75 7.84
C ASP A 302 -12.93 -11.23 8.01
N LEU A 303 -13.20 -10.42 6.98
CA LEU A 303 -13.20 -8.95 7.06
C LEU A 303 -14.33 -8.43 7.96
N ASP A 304 -15.52 -9.01 7.87
CA ASP A 304 -16.63 -8.68 8.76
C ASP A 304 -16.29 -9.01 10.22
N ALA A 305 -15.72 -10.20 10.45
CA ALA A 305 -15.25 -10.62 11.78
C ALA A 305 -14.14 -9.70 12.30
N LEU A 306 -13.18 -9.30 11.46
CA LEU A 306 -12.14 -8.33 11.83
C LEU A 306 -12.76 -7.04 12.38
N ILE A 307 -13.74 -6.48 11.68
CA ILE A 307 -14.36 -5.20 12.05
C ILE A 307 -15.27 -5.34 13.27
N LEU A 308 -15.98 -6.46 13.42
CA LEU A 308 -16.90 -6.68 14.53
C LEU A 308 -16.18 -7.07 15.82
N ASP A 309 -15.18 -7.95 15.74
CA ASP A 309 -14.68 -8.68 16.91
C ASP A 309 -13.39 -8.10 17.52
N HIS A 310 -12.65 -7.26 16.79
CA HIS A 310 -11.35 -6.73 17.22
C HIS A 310 -11.33 -5.21 17.41
N GLU A 311 -10.42 -4.71 18.25
CA GLU A 311 -10.11 -3.28 18.41
C GLU A 311 -8.80 -2.87 17.73
N PRO A 312 -8.71 -1.64 17.15
CA PRO A 312 -7.46 -1.18 16.53
C PRO A 312 -6.34 -0.90 17.55
N ASN A 313 -6.68 -0.70 18.83
CA ASN A 313 -5.75 -0.38 19.91
C ASN A 313 -5.44 -1.58 20.83
N GLU A 314 -5.77 -2.80 20.40
CA GLU A 314 -5.37 -4.02 21.13
C GLU A 314 -3.84 -4.08 21.26
N PRO A 315 -3.31 -4.71 22.33
CA PRO A 315 -1.89 -4.95 22.46
C PRO A 315 -1.35 -5.70 21.23
N SER A 316 -0.53 -5.01 20.44
CA SER A 316 0.04 -5.54 19.20
C SER A 316 1.56 -5.42 19.22
N VAL A 317 2.24 -6.41 18.68
CA VAL A 317 3.66 -6.28 18.37
C VAL A 317 3.79 -5.45 17.09
N ASP A 318 4.66 -4.46 17.13
CA ASP A 318 5.03 -3.69 15.95
C ASP A 318 5.87 -4.55 14.99
N TRP A 319 5.19 -5.41 14.23
CA TRP A 319 5.81 -6.30 13.25
C TRP A 319 6.42 -5.52 12.08
N GLN A 320 5.97 -4.30 11.82
CA GLN A 320 6.60 -3.42 10.83
C GLN A 320 8.01 -3.00 11.29
N ALA A 321 8.18 -2.58 12.56
CA ALA A 321 9.51 -2.28 13.09
C ALA A 321 10.44 -3.51 13.10
N VAL A 322 9.91 -4.72 13.33
CA VAL A 322 10.71 -5.94 13.20
C VAL A 322 11.11 -6.19 11.75
N ALA A 323 10.19 -5.99 10.80
CA ALA A 323 10.48 -6.09 9.37
C ALA A 323 11.54 -5.06 8.93
N ASP A 324 11.49 -3.84 9.46
CA ASP A 324 12.49 -2.80 9.19
C ASP A 324 13.89 -3.25 9.58
N MET A 325 14.06 -3.77 10.80
CA MET A 325 15.36 -4.27 11.26
C MET A 325 15.90 -5.40 10.38
N VAL A 326 15.01 -6.27 9.85
CA VAL A 326 15.39 -7.33 8.90
C VAL A 326 15.86 -6.73 7.57
N VAL A 327 15.09 -5.81 7.00
CA VAL A 327 15.43 -5.17 5.71
C VAL A 327 16.69 -4.32 5.83
N GLU A 328 16.84 -3.54 6.90
CA GLU A 328 18.01 -2.71 7.17
C GLU A 328 19.27 -3.57 7.33
N ARG A 329 19.18 -4.67 8.09
CA ARG A 329 20.32 -5.56 8.34
C ARG A 329 20.79 -6.28 7.08
N TYR A 330 19.87 -6.76 6.25
CA TYR A 330 20.20 -7.68 5.16
C TYR A 330 20.06 -7.08 3.76
N GLY A 331 19.28 -6.02 3.57
CA GLY A 331 18.90 -5.50 2.24
C GLY A 331 20.11 -5.09 1.40
N ASN A 332 20.96 -4.21 1.93
CA ASN A 332 22.16 -3.76 1.23
C ASN A 332 23.20 -4.87 1.07
N ARG A 333 23.33 -5.74 2.09
CA ARG A 333 24.28 -6.86 2.05
C ARG A 333 23.92 -7.89 0.99
N LEU A 334 22.65 -8.30 0.91
CA LEU A 334 22.16 -9.20 -0.15
C LEU A 334 22.40 -8.60 -1.54
N ARG A 335 22.13 -7.31 -1.72
CA ARG A 335 22.39 -6.59 -2.97
C ARG A 335 23.87 -6.62 -3.35
N TYR A 336 24.76 -6.39 -2.39
CA TYR A 336 26.21 -6.49 -2.59
C TYR A 336 26.67 -7.91 -2.93
N LEU A 337 26.21 -8.92 -2.19
CA LEU A 337 26.56 -10.32 -2.42
C LEU A 337 26.08 -10.81 -3.81
N ALA A 338 24.97 -10.26 -4.32
CA ALA A 338 24.43 -10.60 -5.64
C ALA A 338 25.00 -9.77 -6.81
N SER A 339 25.73 -8.68 -6.55
CA SER A 339 26.14 -7.71 -7.57
C SER A 339 27.38 -8.14 -8.37
N GLY A 340 28.12 -9.15 -7.88
CA GLY A 340 29.42 -9.54 -8.42
C GLY A 340 30.59 -8.67 -7.93
N GLN A 341 30.35 -7.75 -6.99
CA GLN A 341 31.40 -6.93 -6.38
C GLN A 341 32.32 -7.71 -5.42
N ALA A 342 31.91 -8.90 -4.97
CA ALA A 342 32.78 -9.89 -4.35
C ALA A 342 33.19 -10.92 -5.43
N PRO A 343 34.30 -10.72 -6.17
CA PRO A 343 34.54 -11.42 -7.45
C PRO A 343 35.00 -12.88 -7.30
N THR A 344 35.25 -13.35 -6.08
CA THR A 344 35.71 -14.72 -5.82
C THR A 344 34.82 -15.41 -4.80
N LEU A 345 34.74 -16.75 -4.88
CA LEU A 345 34.00 -17.55 -3.90
C LEU A 345 34.48 -17.28 -2.46
N GLN A 346 35.79 -17.16 -2.26
CA GLN A 346 36.36 -16.92 -0.94
C GLN A 346 35.94 -15.56 -0.34
N LEU A 347 35.95 -14.50 -1.15
CA LEU A 347 35.50 -13.17 -0.70
C LEU A 347 33.99 -13.17 -0.41
N LEU A 348 33.20 -13.81 -1.27
CA LEU A 348 31.76 -13.97 -1.06
C LEU A 348 31.46 -14.72 0.24
N GLN A 349 32.15 -15.84 0.49
CA GLN A 349 31.99 -16.64 1.69
C GLN A 349 32.40 -15.86 2.95
N GLN A 350 33.49 -15.11 2.89
CA GLN A 350 33.93 -14.27 4.02
C GLN A 350 32.86 -13.22 4.40
N GLU A 351 32.26 -12.55 3.41
CA GLU A 351 31.22 -11.54 3.64
C GLU A 351 29.93 -12.12 4.22
N ILE A 352 29.59 -13.35 3.81
CA ILE A 352 28.49 -14.12 4.37
C ILE A 352 28.81 -14.56 5.81
N GLU A 353 30.01 -15.12 6.03
CA GLU A 353 30.45 -15.56 7.34
C GLU A 353 30.46 -14.40 8.32
N ASP A 354 31.06 -13.26 7.98
CA ASP A 354 31.07 -12.04 8.81
C ASP A 354 29.66 -11.57 9.19
N ALA A 355 28.66 -11.77 8.32
CA ALA A 355 27.27 -11.44 8.62
C ALA A 355 26.64 -12.37 9.66
N LEU A 356 27.06 -13.64 9.65
CA LEU A 356 26.46 -14.76 10.38
C LEU A 356 27.27 -15.22 11.59
N THR A 357 28.52 -14.76 11.76
CA THR A 357 29.43 -15.12 12.85
C THR A 357 28.76 -15.11 14.22
N PRO A 358 27.91 -14.13 14.59
CA PRO A 358 27.26 -14.14 15.91
C PRO A 358 26.32 -15.32 16.17
N PHE A 359 25.92 -16.06 15.13
CA PHE A 359 24.93 -17.14 15.21
C PHE A 359 25.56 -18.53 15.06
N ILE A 360 26.77 -18.60 14.51
CA ILE A 360 27.51 -19.83 14.23
C ILE A 360 28.19 -20.35 15.51
N ASP A 361 28.04 -21.64 15.79
CA ASP A 361 28.73 -22.33 16.89
C ASP A 361 29.87 -23.18 16.33
N TYR A 362 31.09 -22.63 16.30
CA TYR A 362 32.23 -23.29 15.68
C TYR A 362 32.67 -24.58 16.39
N ASP A 363 32.31 -24.76 17.67
CA ASP A 363 32.58 -26.00 18.42
C ASP A 363 31.53 -27.08 18.09
N GLN A 364 30.28 -26.66 17.83
CA GLN A 364 29.14 -27.56 17.60
C GLN A 364 28.27 -27.10 16.43
N ARG A 365 28.83 -27.18 15.21
CA ARG A 365 28.14 -26.76 13.98
C ARG A 365 26.81 -27.47 13.80
N ASN A 366 25.74 -26.69 13.70
CA ASN A 366 24.40 -27.19 13.40
C ASN A 366 23.57 -26.10 12.69
N SER A 367 23.49 -26.21 11.36
CA SER A 367 22.80 -25.21 10.52
C SER A 367 21.36 -24.96 10.94
N SER A 368 20.61 -25.94 11.42
CA SER A 368 19.21 -25.72 11.83
C SER A 368 19.12 -24.84 13.07
N ILE A 369 20.01 -25.03 14.06
CA ILE A 369 20.06 -24.20 15.26
C ILE A 369 20.60 -22.81 14.93
N GLU A 370 21.62 -22.72 14.06
CA GLU A 370 22.21 -21.46 13.58
C GLU A 370 21.18 -20.59 12.84
N VAL A 371 20.37 -21.19 11.95
CA VAL A 371 19.24 -20.51 11.27
C VAL A 371 18.22 -19.98 12.28
N GLU A 372 17.85 -20.78 13.29
CA GLU A 372 16.86 -20.36 14.27
C GLU A 372 17.38 -19.19 15.15
N ARG A 373 18.66 -19.21 15.53
CA ARG A 373 19.29 -18.08 16.25
C ARG A 373 19.31 -16.81 15.39
N CYS A 374 19.75 -16.94 14.13
CA CYS A 374 19.85 -15.83 13.19
C CYS A 374 18.49 -15.19 12.89
N SER A 375 17.47 -16.02 12.63
CA SER A 375 16.14 -15.55 12.21
C SER A 375 15.33 -14.90 13.32
N ARG A 376 15.65 -15.19 14.59
CA ARG A 376 14.96 -14.61 15.76
C ARG A 376 15.64 -13.39 16.37
N GLN A 377 16.76 -12.92 15.84
CA GLN A 377 17.60 -11.89 16.49
C GLN A 377 16.84 -10.60 16.86
N PHE A 378 15.81 -10.23 16.09
CA PHE A 378 15.01 -9.02 16.29
C PHE A 378 13.69 -9.26 17.02
N ILE A 379 13.33 -10.52 17.25
CA ILE A 379 12.11 -10.91 17.96
C ILE A 379 12.46 -11.04 19.44
N ARG A 380 11.76 -10.29 20.30
CA ARG A 380 11.96 -10.38 21.75
C ARG A 380 11.73 -11.81 22.22
N ARG A 381 12.57 -12.30 23.14
CA ARG A 381 12.47 -13.68 23.67
C ARG A 381 11.11 -14.01 24.29
N SER A 382 10.43 -13.01 24.85
CA SER A 382 9.11 -13.16 25.46
C SER A 382 7.96 -13.15 24.45
N THR A 383 8.20 -12.78 23.19
CA THR A 383 7.16 -12.68 22.17
C THR A 383 6.85 -14.06 21.59
N THR A 384 5.60 -14.48 21.72
CA THR A 384 5.08 -15.66 21.02
C THR A 384 4.74 -15.28 19.58
N VAL A 385 5.30 -16.03 18.63
CA VAL A 385 5.05 -15.80 17.19
C VAL A 385 3.87 -16.69 16.77
N THR A 386 2.67 -16.14 16.85
CA THR A 386 1.43 -16.87 16.53
C THR A 386 0.55 -16.16 15.51
N SER A 387 0.65 -14.83 15.42
CA SER A 387 -0.08 -14.04 14.42
C SER A 387 0.46 -14.25 13.00
N VAL A 388 -0.37 -13.93 12.02
CA VAL A 388 -0.03 -13.97 10.60
C VAL A 388 1.20 -13.11 10.32
N ALA A 389 1.24 -11.90 10.90
CA ALA A 389 2.36 -10.98 10.72
C ALA A 389 3.67 -11.54 11.28
N GLY A 390 3.65 -12.02 12.52
CA GLY A 390 4.81 -12.63 13.14
C GLY A 390 5.32 -13.85 12.38
N ASN A 391 4.42 -14.72 11.91
CA ASN A 391 4.79 -15.89 11.12
C ASN A 391 5.44 -15.51 9.78
N ALA A 392 4.92 -14.51 9.07
CA ALA A 392 5.51 -14.03 7.83
C ALA A 392 6.90 -13.43 8.04
N VAL A 393 7.06 -12.57 9.08
CA VAL A 393 8.35 -11.96 9.44
C VAL A 393 9.39 -13.00 9.83
N LEU A 394 9.02 -13.97 10.66
CA LEU A 394 9.93 -15.06 11.03
C LEU A 394 10.27 -15.96 9.85
N SER A 395 9.29 -16.28 8.99
CA SER A 395 9.50 -17.10 7.78
C SER A 395 10.50 -16.45 6.82
N VAL A 396 10.31 -15.17 6.50
CA VAL A 396 11.24 -14.40 5.67
C VAL A 396 12.64 -14.32 6.29
N SER A 397 12.72 -14.07 7.60
CA SER A 397 13.99 -14.04 8.33
C SER A 397 14.71 -15.39 8.27
N ARG A 398 13.96 -16.50 8.38
CA ARG A 398 14.50 -17.86 8.22
C ARG A 398 15.00 -18.10 6.80
N SER A 399 14.27 -17.68 5.76
CA SER A 399 14.74 -17.81 4.38
C SER A 399 16.06 -17.08 4.15
N VAL A 400 16.19 -15.84 4.65
CA VAL A 400 17.45 -15.08 4.57
C VAL A 400 18.59 -15.84 5.25
N CYS A 401 18.41 -16.24 6.50
CA CYS A 401 19.45 -16.92 7.27
C CYS A 401 19.82 -18.29 6.70
N ALA A 402 18.83 -19.08 6.26
CA ALA A 402 19.04 -20.40 5.66
C ALA A 402 19.79 -20.29 4.34
N THR A 403 19.35 -19.42 3.42
CA THR A 403 20.04 -19.25 2.13
C THR A 403 21.47 -18.74 2.32
N LEU A 404 21.73 -17.82 3.25
CA LEU A 404 23.09 -17.36 3.51
C LEU A 404 23.98 -18.49 4.06
N LEU A 405 23.49 -19.29 5.01
CA LEU A 405 24.23 -20.45 5.51
C LEU A 405 24.46 -21.53 4.44
N GLU A 406 23.49 -21.77 3.56
CA GLU A 406 23.63 -22.68 2.43
C GLU A 406 24.62 -22.17 1.38
N ALA A 407 24.60 -20.86 1.09
CA ALA A 407 25.53 -20.19 0.18
C ALA A 407 26.97 -20.26 0.72
N LEU A 408 27.15 -20.12 2.04
CA LEU A 408 28.45 -20.27 2.70
C LEU A 408 29.08 -21.65 2.47
N GLN A 409 28.26 -22.70 2.31
CA GLN A 409 28.72 -24.08 2.11
C GLN A 409 28.96 -24.44 0.64
N GLN A 410 28.70 -23.54 -0.31
CA GLN A 410 28.87 -23.84 -1.73
C GLN A 410 30.34 -23.93 -2.13
N THR A 411 30.64 -24.80 -3.10
CA THR A 411 31.97 -24.95 -3.70
C THR A 411 32.11 -24.22 -5.03
N ASN A 412 31.03 -23.61 -5.52
CA ASN A 412 30.98 -22.89 -6.78
C ASN A 412 30.43 -21.48 -6.58
N TYR A 413 31.19 -20.49 -7.05
CA TYR A 413 30.83 -19.07 -6.97
C TYR A 413 29.46 -18.77 -7.61
N HIS A 414 29.24 -19.24 -8.84
CA HIS A 414 27.99 -18.97 -9.56
C HIS A 414 26.78 -19.61 -8.86
N THR A 415 26.94 -20.81 -8.29
CA THR A 415 25.87 -21.44 -7.51
C THR A 415 25.49 -20.61 -6.28
N ALA A 416 26.47 -20.14 -5.50
CA ALA A 416 26.24 -19.30 -4.33
C ALA A 416 25.54 -17.98 -4.70
N VAL A 417 26.04 -17.28 -5.73
CA VAL A 417 25.43 -16.05 -6.23
C VAL A 417 24.00 -16.29 -6.74
N ASN A 418 23.77 -17.39 -7.47
CA ASN A 418 22.43 -17.74 -7.97
C ASN A 418 21.44 -18.03 -6.84
N GLN A 419 21.88 -18.65 -5.73
CA GLN A 419 21.05 -18.84 -4.54
C GLN A 419 20.65 -17.50 -3.92
N ILE A 420 21.60 -16.58 -3.77
CA ILE A 420 21.33 -15.23 -3.23
C ILE A 420 20.42 -14.43 -4.16
N GLN A 421 20.62 -14.50 -5.48
CA GLN A 421 19.74 -13.87 -6.47
C GLN A 421 18.33 -14.51 -6.48
N GLY A 422 18.24 -15.82 -6.24
CA GLY A 422 16.98 -16.53 -6.02
C GLY A 422 16.23 -16.01 -4.81
N LEU A 423 16.91 -15.90 -3.66
CA LEU A 423 16.37 -15.29 -2.44
C LEU A 423 15.93 -13.84 -2.71
N MET A 424 16.74 -13.03 -3.39
CA MET A 424 16.36 -11.66 -3.69
C MET A 424 15.08 -11.59 -4.51
N ARG A 425 14.93 -12.42 -5.56
CA ARG A 425 13.69 -12.49 -6.34
C ARG A 425 12.48 -12.89 -5.49
N TYR A 426 12.65 -13.84 -4.57
CA TYR A 426 11.59 -14.22 -3.62
C TYR A 426 11.20 -13.06 -2.70
N LEU A 427 12.17 -12.43 -2.04
CA LEU A 427 11.92 -11.34 -1.10
C LEU A 427 11.28 -10.12 -1.78
N SER A 428 11.74 -9.79 -2.99
CA SER A 428 11.23 -8.68 -3.81
C SER A 428 11.12 -7.36 -3.04
N TRP A 429 12.13 -7.04 -2.22
CA TRP A 429 12.10 -5.85 -1.37
C TRP A 429 12.16 -4.57 -2.21
N THR A 430 11.21 -3.68 -1.94
CA THR A 430 11.06 -2.39 -2.64
C THR A 430 12.21 -1.42 -2.37
N THR A 431 12.94 -1.61 -1.27
CA THR A 431 14.13 -0.82 -0.92
C THR A 431 15.29 -1.00 -1.90
N TRP A 432 15.31 -2.07 -2.70
CA TRP A 432 16.32 -2.22 -3.75
C TRP A 432 16.11 -1.33 -4.96
N LYS A 433 14.95 -0.67 -5.07
CA LYS A 433 14.68 0.33 -6.10
C LYS A 433 15.01 1.76 -5.66
N ASP A 434 15.42 1.97 -4.41
CA ASP A 434 15.80 3.30 -3.89
C ASP A 434 16.96 3.90 -4.70
N CYS A 435 16.86 5.20 -5.00
CA CYS A 435 17.90 5.97 -5.69
C CYS A 435 19.18 6.11 -4.85
N ASN A 436 19.17 5.80 -3.54
CA ASN A 436 20.28 5.97 -2.60
C ASN A 436 20.69 7.44 -2.42
N GLY A 437 19.70 8.32 -2.34
CA GLY A 437 19.86 9.77 -2.15
C GLY A 437 19.63 10.58 -3.43
N CYS A 438 18.89 11.68 -3.28
CA CYS A 438 18.65 12.68 -4.32
C CYS A 438 19.09 14.06 -3.82
N GLY A 439 19.26 15.02 -4.73
CA GLY A 439 19.56 16.41 -4.33
C GLY A 439 18.44 17.04 -3.51
N ASP A 440 18.74 18.13 -2.80
CA ASP A 440 17.81 18.81 -1.89
C ASP A 440 16.50 19.29 -2.55
N HIS A 441 16.53 19.50 -3.88
CA HIS A 441 15.37 19.93 -4.68
C HIS A 441 14.88 18.82 -5.65
N GLU A 442 15.20 17.56 -5.32
CA GLU A 442 14.84 16.39 -6.11
C GLU A 442 14.12 15.33 -5.26
N ILE A 443 13.25 14.55 -5.90
CA ILE A 443 12.69 13.33 -5.29
C ILE A 443 13.14 12.11 -6.09
N CYS A 444 13.29 10.97 -5.43
CA CYS A 444 13.43 9.70 -6.12
C CYS A 444 12.07 9.30 -6.70
N MET A 445 11.86 9.53 -8.00
CA MET A 445 10.54 9.41 -8.60
C MET A 445 10.16 7.94 -8.83
N ILE A 446 9.05 7.54 -8.23
CA ILE A 446 8.33 6.29 -8.48
C ILE A 446 6.91 6.61 -8.98
N PRO A 447 6.18 5.65 -9.57
CA PRO A 447 4.78 5.88 -9.90
C PRO A 447 3.95 6.10 -8.64
N MET A 448 3.26 7.23 -8.58
CA MET A 448 2.29 7.57 -7.54
C MET A 448 1.06 8.09 -8.26
N TRP A 449 -0.05 7.35 -8.30
CA TRP A 449 -1.23 7.76 -9.06
C TRP A 449 -1.64 9.20 -8.70
N PRO A 450 -1.84 10.11 -9.68
CA PRO A 450 -1.85 9.87 -11.12
C PRO A 450 -0.55 10.03 -11.91
N MET A 451 0.57 10.28 -11.25
CA MET A 451 1.85 10.59 -11.88
C MET A 451 2.77 9.36 -12.00
N GLY A 452 3.72 9.45 -12.93
CA GLY A 452 4.76 8.45 -13.13
C GLY A 452 4.61 7.63 -14.41
N THR A 453 5.77 7.12 -14.84
CA THR A 453 5.97 6.38 -16.08
C THR A 453 6.33 4.93 -15.81
N VAL A 454 6.27 4.09 -16.84
CA VAL A 454 6.76 2.70 -16.77
C VAL A 454 8.25 2.65 -16.42
N ASN A 455 9.03 3.65 -16.86
CA ASN A 455 10.44 3.72 -16.49
C ASN A 455 10.61 4.03 -15.00
N ASP A 456 9.80 4.92 -14.43
CA ASP A 456 9.83 5.23 -12.99
C ASP A 456 9.55 3.99 -12.13
N TYR A 457 8.72 3.05 -12.62
CA TYR A 457 8.50 1.79 -11.92
C TYR A 457 9.71 0.85 -11.98
N LYS A 458 10.37 0.75 -13.14
CA LYS A 458 11.46 -0.21 -13.39
C LYS A 458 12.80 0.28 -12.87
N HIS A 459 13.07 1.56 -13.06
CA HIS A 459 14.33 2.24 -12.78
C HIS A 459 14.03 3.63 -12.22
N PRO A 460 13.65 3.75 -10.93
CA PRO A 460 13.45 5.05 -10.29
C PRO A 460 14.69 5.93 -10.42
N GLN A 461 14.48 7.23 -10.59
CA GLN A 461 15.54 8.21 -10.76
C GLN A 461 15.20 9.49 -9.98
N CYS A 462 16.25 10.16 -9.51
CA CYS A 462 16.10 11.49 -8.93
C CYS A 462 15.58 12.48 -9.97
N ARG A 463 14.55 13.26 -9.62
CA ARG A 463 13.96 14.28 -10.47
C ARG A 463 13.74 15.56 -9.70
N ASP A 464 14.09 16.68 -10.33
CA ASP A 464 13.84 18.02 -9.80
C ASP A 464 12.34 18.31 -9.66
N PHE A 465 11.94 19.00 -8.59
CA PHE A 465 10.54 19.33 -8.31
C PHE A 465 9.86 20.11 -9.46
N SER A 466 10.62 20.82 -10.29
CA SER A 466 10.10 21.55 -11.45
C SER A 466 9.79 20.65 -12.65
N GLN A 467 10.34 19.43 -12.69
CA GLN A 467 10.28 18.49 -13.82
C GLN A 467 10.00 17.05 -13.35
N LEU A 468 8.95 16.87 -12.55
CA LEU A 468 8.56 15.55 -12.03
C LEU A 468 7.97 14.61 -13.10
N ASN A 469 7.41 15.17 -14.17
CA ASN A 469 6.86 14.39 -15.27
C ASN A 469 7.99 13.74 -16.07
N GLY A 470 7.99 12.42 -16.12
CA GLY A 470 8.93 11.66 -16.93
C GLY A 470 8.52 11.59 -18.38
N ASP A 471 9.52 11.37 -19.24
CA ASP A 471 9.31 10.98 -20.62
C ASP A 471 8.94 9.48 -20.69
N GLY A 472 8.02 9.14 -21.60
CA GLY A 472 7.65 7.77 -21.91
C GLY A 472 6.22 7.38 -21.53
N PRO A 473 5.89 6.08 -21.64
CA PRO A 473 4.53 5.60 -21.38
C PRO A 473 4.13 5.82 -19.93
N ARG A 474 2.91 6.34 -19.71
CA ARG A 474 2.34 6.49 -18.37
C ARG A 474 2.18 5.12 -17.73
N TYR A 475 2.55 5.00 -16.46
CA TYR A 475 2.45 3.73 -15.73
C TYR A 475 1.00 3.29 -15.55
N TRP A 476 0.12 4.27 -15.29
CA TRP A 476 -1.26 4.05 -14.88
C TRP A 476 -2.28 4.03 -16.03
N GLY A 477 -1.79 3.93 -17.28
CA GLY A 477 -2.63 3.98 -18.48
C GLY A 477 -2.99 5.39 -18.95
N GLU A 478 -3.88 5.45 -19.94
CA GLU A 478 -4.36 6.72 -20.50
C GLU A 478 -5.23 7.48 -19.49
N ASN A 479 -5.12 8.81 -19.48
CA ASN A 479 -5.88 9.66 -18.58
C ASN A 479 -7.40 9.49 -18.89
N PRO A 480 -8.26 9.17 -17.90
CA PRO A 480 -9.70 9.06 -18.10
C PRO A 480 -10.31 10.29 -18.78
N ARG A 481 -9.70 11.48 -18.60
CA ARG A 481 -10.13 12.73 -19.25
C ARG A 481 -9.94 12.78 -20.77
N ARG A 482 -9.12 11.91 -21.39
CA ARG A 482 -8.87 11.92 -22.84
C ARG A 482 -9.83 11.06 -23.67
N ARG A 483 -10.62 10.17 -23.06
CA ARG A 483 -11.62 9.37 -23.81
C ARG A 483 -12.76 10.21 -24.40
N ILE A 484 -12.99 11.43 -23.93
CA ILE A 484 -14.10 12.29 -24.38
C ILE A 484 -13.74 13.11 -25.64
N SER A 485 -12.45 13.26 -25.97
CA SER A 485 -12.00 14.09 -27.10
C SER A 485 -11.81 13.34 -28.44
N ALA A 486 -12.22 12.07 -28.53
CA ALA A 486 -12.08 11.26 -29.75
C ALA A 486 -13.43 10.75 -30.26
N LEU A 487 -14.34 11.67 -30.57
CA LEU A 487 -15.40 11.40 -31.55
C LEU A 487 -15.11 12.27 -32.78
N PRO A 488 -14.96 11.67 -33.98
CA PRO A 488 -14.80 12.44 -35.21
C PRO A 488 -16.11 13.18 -35.50
N LEU A 489 -16.00 14.48 -35.76
CA LEU A 489 -17.10 15.28 -36.29
C LEU A 489 -17.58 14.62 -37.61
N PRO A 490 -18.88 14.28 -37.75
CA PRO A 490 -19.40 13.91 -39.05
C PRO A 490 -19.40 15.14 -39.97
N LEU A 491 -19.01 14.89 -41.23
CA LEU A 491 -19.02 15.83 -42.35
C LEU A 491 -20.41 16.44 -42.60
#